data_AF-A0A0D3GZC8-F1
#
_entry.id   AF-A0A0D3GZC8-F1
#
_cell.length_a   1.000
_cell.length_b   1.000
_cell.length_c   1.000
_cell.angle_alpha   90.00
_cell.angle_beta   90.00
_cell.angle_gamma   90.00
#
_symmetry.space_group_name_H-M   'P 1'
#
loop_
_entity.id
_entity.type
_entity.pdbx_description
1 polymer ?
#
loop_
_entity_poly.entity_id
_entity_poly.type
_entity_poly.pdbx_seq_one_letter_code
_entity_poly.pdbx_strand_id
1 'polypeptide(L)'
;MSSYGSGFRNSVPAQQGTTLYGTSYGATDSQSTASSYYNETWGLFCSMHHMGCCRMGTTVGNGTVDAHGESWEVEQLYVCNDSVLPTAVGINPMITVQSVAYCIANGIADSLSGKTT
;
A
#
# COMPACT_ATOMS: atom_id res chain seq x y z
N MET A 1 51.13 -0.63 -16.05
CA MET A 1 50.00 -1.44 -15.52
C MET A 1 49.31 -0.61 -14.45
N SER A 2 48.14 -0.05 -14.74
CA SER A 2 47.27 0.60 -13.76
C SER A 2 45.82 0.34 -14.19
N SER A 3 45.01 -0.17 -13.27
CA SER A 3 43.68 -0.74 -13.50
C SER A 3 42.61 0.36 -13.61
N TYR A 4 41.74 0.28 -14.62
CA TYR A 4 40.57 1.16 -14.80
C TYR A 4 39.34 0.49 -14.17
N GLY A 5 38.78 1.11 -13.12
CA GLY A 5 37.51 0.74 -12.49
C GLY A 5 36.32 1.43 -13.18
N SER A 6 35.22 0.68 -13.34
CA SER A 6 33.98 1.05 -14.03
C SER A 6 33.11 2.03 -13.24
N GLY A 7 32.79 3.18 -13.84
CA GLY A 7 31.85 4.16 -13.29
C GLY A 7 30.44 3.96 -13.83
N PHE A 8 29.50 3.56 -12.96
CA PHE A 8 28.06 3.64 -13.22
C PHE A 8 27.63 5.12 -13.21
N ARG A 9 26.93 5.56 -14.26
CA ARG A 9 26.39 6.92 -14.40
C ARG A 9 25.21 7.13 -13.46
N ASN A 10 25.33 8.08 -12.55
CA ASN A 10 24.24 8.53 -11.67
C ASN A 10 23.26 9.40 -12.46
N SER A 11 21.99 9.03 -12.47
CA SER A 11 20.89 9.80 -13.05
C SER A 11 20.41 10.93 -12.10
N VAL A 12 19.80 11.94 -12.71
CA VAL A 12 19.34 13.25 -12.20
C VAL A 12 18.55 13.16 -10.88
N PRO A 13 18.76 14.11 -9.91
CA PRO A 13 18.03 14.11 -8.64
C PRO A 13 16.58 14.58 -8.81
N ALA A 14 15.64 13.83 -8.22
CA ALA A 14 14.28 14.31 -8.00
C ALA A 14 14.27 15.38 -6.89
N GLN A 15 13.91 16.62 -7.24
CA GLN A 15 13.43 17.63 -6.30
C GLN A 15 11.96 17.28 -5.93
N GLN A 16 11.41 17.43 -4.73
CA GLN A 16 11.75 18.27 -3.58
C GLN A 16 10.93 17.78 -2.35
N GLY A 17 11.58 17.61 -1.18
CA GLY A 17 11.00 17.95 0.13
C GLY A 17 10.27 16.89 0.97
N THR A 18 11.02 16.09 1.76
CA THR A 18 10.79 15.89 3.22
C THR A 18 12.13 15.51 3.87
N THR A 19 12.87 16.50 4.36
CA THR A 19 14.06 16.22 5.20
C THR A 19 13.58 15.82 6.59
N LEU A 20 13.57 14.52 6.90
CA LEU A 20 13.53 14.04 8.28
C LEU A 20 14.97 13.92 8.78
N TYR A 21 15.41 14.90 9.57
CA TYR A 21 16.70 14.80 10.26
C TYR A 21 16.48 14.09 11.60
N GLY A 22 16.94 12.85 11.70
CA GLY A 22 16.96 12.08 12.94
C GLY A 22 17.93 10.91 12.80
N THR A 23 19.17 11.13 13.20
CA THR A 23 20.23 10.13 13.23
C THR A 23 19.93 9.06 14.28
N SER A 24 20.06 7.80 13.89
CA SER A 24 20.06 6.61 14.72
C SER A 24 21.01 6.72 15.92
N TYR A 25 20.58 6.40 17.13
CA TYR A 25 21.41 5.73 18.15
C TYR A 25 20.53 5.16 19.29
N GLY A 26 20.67 3.85 19.53
CA GLY A 26 20.35 3.24 20.82
C GLY A 26 18.90 2.75 21.01
N ALA A 27 18.70 1.44 20.78
CA ALA A 27 17.71 0.70 21.54
C ALA A 27 18.21 0.60 22.99
N THR A 28 17.55 1.28 23.92
CA THR A 28 17.60 0.95 25.35
C THR A 28 16.34 1.46 26.02
N ASP A 29 15.81 0.60 26.88
CA ASP A 29 14.62 0.74 27.67
C ASP A 29 14.55 2.07 28.45
N SER A 30 13.34 2.33 28.95
CA SER A 30 12.94 3.26 30.01
C SER A 30 12.32 4.60 29.55
N GLN A 31 11.15 4.83 30.13
CA GLN A 31 10.34 6.04 30.05
C GLN A 31 11.21 7.30 30.11
N SER A 32 11.09 8.21 29.15
CA SER A 32 11.70 9.54 29.26
C SER A 32 10.73 10.65 28.86
N THR A 33 10.14 11.20 29.92
CA THR A 33 9.94 12.63 30.17
C THR A 33 9.59 13.51 28.97
N ALA A 34 8.30 13.88 28.93
CA ALA A 34 7.76 14.97 28.14
C ALA A 34 8.65 16.22 28.24
N SER A 35 9.29 16.59 27.13
CA SER A 35 9.96 17.88 26.98
C SER A 35 8.91 18.92 26.59
N SER A 36 8.50 19.70 27.57
CA SER A 36 7.62 20.86 27.47
C SER A 36 8.36 22.04 26.82
N TYR A 37 8.32 22.14 25.49
CA TYR A 37 8.65 23.35 24.74
C TYR A 37 7.64 23.48 23.59
N TYR A 38 6.70 24.44 23.72
CA TYR A 38 5.59 24.75 22.79
C TYR A 38 4.99 23.52 22.09
N ASN A 39 4.15 22.81 22.85
CA ASN A 39 3.53 21.54 22.47
C ASN A 39 2.34 21.75 21.51
N GLU A 40 2.63 22.06 20.25
CA GLU A 40 1.77 21.67 19.14
C GLU A 40 2.35 20.37 18.58
N THR A 41 2.20 19.26 19.33
CA THR A 41 2.55 17.95 18.76
C THR A 41 1.53 17.67 17.67
N TRP A 42 1.80 18.12 16.43
CA TRP A 42 1.19 17.54 15.24
C TRP A 42 1.67 16.09 15.18
N GLY A 43 1.02 15.21 15.94
CA GLY A 43 1.27 13.79 15.87
C GLY A 43 1.13 13.40 14.40
N LEU A 44 2.18 12.80 13.82
CA LEU A 44 2.06 12.22 12.49
C LEU A 44 0.97 11.16 12.54
N PHE A 45 -0.24 11.52 12.10
CA PHE A 45 -1.31 10.57 11.81
C PHE A 45 -1.01 9.91 10.47
N CYS A 46 0.07 9.13 10.42
CA CYS A 46 0.45 8.34 9.25
C CYS A 46 0.16 6.86 9.49
N SER A 47 -0.50 6.23 8.53
CA SER A 47 -0.59 4.78 8.41
C SER A 47 0.25 4.36 7.21
N MET A 48 0.99 3.25 7.32
CA MET A 48 1.66 2.63 6.17
C MET A 48 0.73 1.62 5.45
N HIS A 49 -0.56 1.61 5.77
CA HIS A 49 -1.59 0.76 5.14
C HIS A 49 -2.54 1.62 4.30
N HIS A 50 -2.16 1.95 3.05
CA HIS A 50 -3.01 2.67 2.11
C HIS A 50 -3.97 1.72 1.40
N MET A 51 -5.27 1.84 1.71
CA MET A 51 -6.33 0.97 1.18
C MET A 51 -7.38 1.79 0.43
N GLY A 52 -8.16 1.13 -0.42
CA GLY A 52 -9.36 1.72 -1.01
C GLY A 52 -9.15 2.59 -2.25
N CYS A 53 -7.94 2.64 -2.83
CA CYS A 53 -7.67 3.39 -4.06
C CYS A 53 -8.43 2.85 -5.29
N CYS A 54 -8.80 1.56 -5.28
CA CYS A 54 -9.57 0.88 -6.31
C CYS A 54 -10.75 0.14 -5.67
N ARG A 55 -11.49 0.82 -4.77
CA ARG A 55 -12.50 0.18 -3.91
C ARG A 55 -13.54 -0.61 -4.71
N MET A 56 -13.93 -1.78 -4.17
CA MET A 56 -15.08 -2.55 -4.66
C MET A 56 -16.36 -1.72 -4.51
N GLY A 57 -17.17 -1.74 -5.56
CA GLY A 57 -18.50 -1.14 -5.61
C GLY A 57 -19.55 -2.15 -6.00
N THR A 58 -20.80 -1.89 -5.59
CA THR A 58 -21.97 -2.65 -6.08
C THR A 58 -22.48 -2.13 -7.42
N THR A 59 -22.00 -0.97 -7.86
CA THR A 59 -22.35 -0.31 -9.13
C THR A 59 -21.13 0.41 -9.70
N VAL A 60 -21.13 0.64 -11.02
CA VAL A 60 -20.08 1.38 -11.76
C VAL A 60 -19.79 2.76 -11.16
N GLY A 61 -20.79 3.44 -10.59
CA GLY A 61 -20.63 4.76 -9.99
C GLY A 61 -20.14 4.76 -8.54
N ASN A 62 -20.00 3.60 -7.90
CA ASN A 62 -19.69 3.48 -6.46
C ASN A 62 -18.41 2.68 -6.18
N GLY A 63 -17.53 2.53 -7.16
CA GLY A 63 -16.25 1.85 -7.01
C GLY A 63 -15.52 1.76 -8.35
N THR A 64 -14.25 1.35 -8.31
CA THR A 64 -13.44 1.17 -9.53
C THR A 64 -13.55 -0.25 -10.06
N VAL A 65 -13.85 -1.20 -9.17
CA VAL A 65 -14.01 -2.62 -9.48
C VAL A 65 -15.33 -3.14 -8.91
N ASP A 66 -15.79 -4.26 -9.42
CA ASP A 66 -16.96 -4.99 -8.93
C ASP A 66 -16.62 -5.87 -7.71
N ALA A 67 -17.57 -6.70 -7.27
CA ALA A 67 -17.38 -7.62 -6.13
C ALA A 67 -16.39 -8.77 -6.41
N HIS A 68 -16.07 -9.02 -7.67
CA HIS A 68 -15.09 -10.02 -8.10
C HIS A 68 -13.70 -9.41 -8.30
N GLY A 69 -13.55 -8.10 -8.09
CA GLY A 69 -12.29 -7.37 -8.28
C GLY A 69 -12.02 -7.02 -9.74
N GLU A 70 -12.99 -7.17 -10.65
CA GLU A 70 -12.87 -6.82 -12.06
C GLU A 70 -13.18 -5.35 -12.29
N SER A 71 -12.42 -4.68 -13.16
CA SER A 71 -12.65 -3.30 -13.55
C SER A 71 -14.00 -3.13 -14.22
N TRP A 72 -14.71 -2.06 -13.84
CA TRP A 72 -15.93 -1.66 -14.56
C TRP A 72 -15.66 -1.12 -15.98
N GLU A 73 -14.43 -0.70 -16.25
CA GLU A 73 -14.05 -0.03 -17.51
C GLU A 73 -13.44 -0.98 -18.54
N VAL A 74 -12.82 -2.08 -18.07
CA VAL A 74 -12.06 -3.00 -18.92
C VAL A 74 -12.32 -4.44 -18.50
N GLU A 75 -12.81 -5.24 -19.45
CA GLU A 75 -13.01 -6.67 -19.25
C GLU A 75 -11.68 -7.39 -18.98
N GLN A 76 -11.72 -8.38 -18.09
CA GLN A 76 -10.60 -9.24 -17.70
C GLN A 76 -9.40 -8.50 -17.07
N LEU A 77 -9.62 -7.28 -16.56
CA LEU A 77 -8.64 -6.52 -15.78
C LEU A 77 -9.01 -6.56 -14.29
N TYR A 78 -8.17 -7.15 -13.46
CA TYR A 78 -8.45 -7.40 -12.04
C TYR A 78 -7.51 -6.64 -11.11
N VAL A 79 -8.02 -6.26 -9.94
CA VAL A 79 -7.23 -5.75 -8.81
C VAL A 79 -7.40 -6.71 -7.63
N CYS A 80 -6.30 -7.21 -7.07
CA CYS A 80 -6.34 -8.31 -6.08
C CYS A 80 -5.63 -7.99 -4.76
N ASN A 81 -5.44 -6.71 -4.44
CA ASN A 81 -4.74 -6.26 -3.23
C ASN A 81 -5.69 -5.44 -2.33
N ASP A 82 -5.13 -4.82 -1.31
CA ASP A 82 -5.83 -4.00 -0.31
C ASP A 82 -6.48 -2.72 -0.87
N SER A 83 -6.13 -2.35 -2.11
CA SER A 83 -6.76 -1.24 -2.81
C SER A 83 -8.25 -1.47 -3.06
N VAL A 84 -8.71 -2.73 -3.11
CA VAL A 84 -10.12 -3.08 -3.33
C VAL A 84 -10.97 -3.00 -2.07
N LEU A 85 -10.36 -2.86 -0.90
CA LEU A 85 -11.09 -2.77 0.36
C LEU A 85 -12.02 -1.53 0.35
N PRO A 86 -13.32 -1.67 0.67
CA PRO A 86 -14.26 -0.54 0.64
C PRO A 86 -13.90 0.60 1.59
N THR A 87 -13.17 0.28 2.67
CA THR A 87 -12.71 1.19 3.73
C THR A 87 -11.39 0.71 4.31
N ALA A 88 -10.60 1.62 4.88
CA ALA A 88 -9.40 1.27 5.64
C ALA A 88 -9.74 0.43 6.88
N VAL A 89 -9.01 -0.66 7.11
CA VAL A 89 -9.08 -1.42 8.36
C VAL A 89 -8.13 -0.82 9.41
N GLY A 90 -8.60 -0.66 10.65
CA GLY A 90 -7.82 -0.07 11.75
C GLY A 90 -6.74 -0.99 12.35
N ILE A 91 -6.47 -2.13 11.71
CA ILE A 91 -5.51 -3.16 12.14
C ILE A 91 -4.55 -3.48 10.98
N ASN A 92 -3.52 -4.29 11.23
CA ASN A 92 -2.64 -4.76 10.17
C ASN A 92 -3.42 -5.61 9.15
N PRO A 93 -3.56 -5.17 7.89
CA PRO A 93 -4.43 -5.82 6.92
C PRO A 93 -3.86 -7.11 6.34
N MET A 94 -2.62 -7.52 6.68
CA MET A 94 -1.90 -8.61 6.00
C MET A 94 -2.78 -9.82 5.65
N ILE A 95 -3.46 -10.40 6.64
CA ILE A 95 -4.30 -11.59 6.43
C ILE A 95 -5.54 -11.23 5.60
N THR A 96 -6.14 -10.05 5.81
CA THR A 96 -7.25 -9.57 4.99
C THR A 96 -6.85 -9.42 3.52
N VAL A 97 -5.66 -8.84 3.23
CA VAL A 97 -5.15 -8.71 1.86
C VAL A 97 -4.97 -10.08 1.23
N GLN A 98 -4.35 -11.01 1.96
CA GLN A 98 -4.14 -12.37 1.46
C GLN A 98 -5.47 -13.09 1.18
N SER A 99 -6.46 -12.96 2.06
CA SER A 99 -7.78 -13.56 1.86
C SER A 99 -8.50 -12.96 0.64
N VAL A 100 -8.46 -11.65 0.47
CA VAL A 100 -9.06 -10.97 -0.69
C VAL A 100 -8.39 -11.42 -1.99
N ALA A 101 -7.06 -11.44 -2.04
CA ALA A 101 -6.32 -11.91 -3.19
C ALA A 101 -6.70 -13.35 -3.56
N TYR A 102 -6.83 -14.23 -2.56
CA TYR A 102 -7.21 -15.62 -2.73
C TYR A 102 -8.64 -15.78 -3.29
N CYS A 103 -9.61 -15.03 -2.75
CA CYS A 103 -11.00 -15.08 -3.24
C CYS A 103 -11.11 -14.64 -4.70
N ILE A 104 -10.44 -13.54 -5.06
CA ILE A 104 -10.46 -13.02 -6.44
C ILE A 104 -9.76 -13.99 -7.39
N ALA A 105 -8.58 -14.50 -7.01
CA ALA A 105 -7.86 -15.49 -7.82
C ALA A 105 -8.67 -16.77 -8.06
N ASN A 106 -9.41 -17.24 -7.06
CA ASN A 106 -10.32 -18.38 -7.24
C ASN A 106 -11.48 -18.06 -8.18
N GLY A 107 -12.09 -16.87 -8.08
CA GLY A 107 -13.13 -16.45 -9.03
C GLY A 107 -12.62 -16.42 -10.48
N ILE A 108 -11.40 -15.94 -10.69
CA ILE A 108 -10.73 -15.98 -11.99
C ILE A 108 -10.47 -17.43 -12.44
N ALA A 109 -9.97 -18.29 -11.55
CA ALA A 109 -9.74 -19.70 -11.88
C ALA A 109 -11.04 -20.42 -12.27
N ASP A 110 -12.13 -20.14 -11.55
CA ASP A 110 -13.44 -20.70 -11.84
C ASP A 110 -13.97 -20.22 -13.19
N SER A 111 -13.87 -18.92 -13.50
CA SER A 111 -14.30 -18.34 -14.78
C SER A 111 -13.53 -18.93 -15.97
N LEU A 112 -12.22 -19.14 -15.82
CA LEU A 112 -11.36 -19.75 -16.84
C LEU A 112 -11.61 -21.25 -17.01
N SER A 113 -12.02 -21.94 -15.94
CA SER A 113 -12.28 -23.38 -15.98
C SER A 113 -13.61 -23.75 -16.66
N GLY A 114 -14.45 -22.77 -17.01
CA GLY A 114 -15.77 -23.00 -17.58
C GLY A 114 -16.76 -23.63 -16.61
N LYS A 115 -16.45 -23.65 -15.30
CA LYS A 115 -17.40 -24.05 -14.26
C LYS A 115 -18.35 -22.89 -14.01
N THR A 116 -19.49 -22.89 -14.70
CA THR A 116 -20.63 -22.04 -14.36
C THR A 116 -21.15 -22.48 -12.99
N THR A 117 -21.10 -21.59 -11.99
CA THR A 117 -21.86 -21.73 -10.74
C THR A 117 -23.17 -20.95 -10.83
#